data_AF-A0A8T4FJ43-F1
#
_entry.id   AF-A0A8T4FJ43-F1
#
_cell.length_a   1.000
_cell.length_b   1.000
_cell.length_c   1.000
_cell.angle_alpha   90.00
_cell.angle_beta   90.00
_cell.angle_gamma   90.00
#
_symmetry.space_group_name_H-M   'P 1'
#
loop_
_entity.id
_entity.type
_entity.pdbx_description
1 polymer ?
#
loop_
_entity_poly.entity_id
_entity_poly.type
_entity_poly.pdbx_seq_one_letter_code
_entity_poly.pdbx_strand_id
1 'polypeptide(L)'
;MKLDDIDLDKIETSADIEIPKSLIDQVIGQEHAVEVIRKAAIQRRHVMMIGTPGTGKSMLAKAMAELLPKEELQDILVYPNGDDPNTPIISTTNAGRGKEMVAGMKAEAKKNAQTRNTLVMILIFGILGYSIITGQLLMGIIGAAFIYMALQYARPKEEIMVP
;
A
#
# COMPACT_ATOMS: atom_id res chain seq x y z
N MET A 1 2.73 -38.69 -2.68
CA MET A 1 3.65 -39.75 -3.13
C MET A 1 3.71 -40.76 -1.99
N LYS A 2 3.32 -42.02 -2.21
CA LYS A 2 3.45 -43.05 -1.16
C LYS A 2 4.93 -43.46 -1.13
N LEU A 3 5.48 -43.76 0.05
CA LEU A 3 6.86 -44.23 0.17
C LEU A 3 7.12 -45.50 -0.68
N ASP A 4 6.06 -46.25 -0.99
CA ASP A 4 6.10 -47.50 -1.75
C ASP A 4 6.50 -47.32 -3.23
N ASP A 5 6.50 -46.09 -3.77
CA ASP A 5 6.83 -45.79 -5.17
C ASP A 5 8.30 -45.37 -5.38
N ILE A 6 9.10 -45.32 -4.31
CA ILE A 6 10.47 -44.79 -4.33
C ILE A 6 11.48 -45.94 -4.28
N ASP A 7 12.25 -46.11 -5.36
CA ASP A 7 13.34 -47.08 -5.44
C ASP A 7 14.55 -46.57 -4.65
N LEU A 8 14.58 -46.89 -3.35
CA LEU A 8 15.59 -46.43 -2.39
C LEU A 8 17.02 -46.82 -2.78
N ASP A 9 17.18 -47.88 -3.57
CA ASP A 9 18.49 -48.37 -4.01
C ASP A 9 19.11 -47.49 -5.13
N LYS A 10 18.32 -46.59 -5.72
CA LYS A 10 18.77 -45.63 -6.77
C LYS A 10 19.02 -44.21 -6.24
N ILE A 11 18.83 -43.97 -4.95
CA ILE A 11 18.97 -42.65 -4.35
C ILE A 11 20.32 -42.58 -3.65
N GLU A 12 21.25 -41.80 -4.22
CA GLU A 12 22.56 -41.57 -3.60
C GLU A 12 22.54 -40.35 -2.68
N THR A 13 21.76 -39.32 -3.05
CA THR A 13 21.67 -38.06 -2.30
C THR A 13 20.25 -37.50 -2.24
N SER A 14 19.98 -36.61 -1.28
CA SER A 14 18.69 -35.94 -1.14
C SER A 14 18.33 -35.04 -2.33
N ALA A 15 19.30 -34.73 -3.20
CA ALA A 15 19.06 -34.01 -4.45
C ALA A 15 18.30 -34.87 -5.49
N ASP A 16 18.31 -36.20 -5.35
CA ASP A 16 17.64 -37.13 -6.26
C ASP A 16 16.13 -37.26 -5.93
N ILE A 17 15.69 -36.68 -4.81
CA ILE A 17 14.31 -36.76 -4.33
C ILE A 17 13.51 -35.59 -4.90
N GLU A 18 12.44 -35.89 -5.64
CA GLU A 18 11.51 -34.86 -6.10
C GLU A 18 10.68 -34.28 -4.94
N ILE A 19 10.70 -32.96 -4.79
CA ILE A 19 9.92 -32.25 -3.79
C ILE A 19 8.59 -31.80 -4.41
N PRO A 20 7.43 -32.12 -3.80
CA PRO A 20 6.14 -31.65 -4.28
C PRO A 20 6.08 -30.12 -4.35
N LYS A 21 5.44 -29.58 -5.40
CA LYS A 21 5.31 -28.12 -5.58
C LYS A 21 4.38 -27.48 -4.56
N SER A 22 3.26 -28.14 -4.25
CA SER A 22 2.26 -27.62 -3.31
C SER A 22 2.69 -27.84 -1.87
N LEU A 23 2.57 -26.82 -1.01
CA LEU A 23 2.94 -26.96 0.41
C LEU A 23 2.10 -28.00 1.14
N ILE A 24 0.85 -28.19 0.74
CA ILE A 24 -0.06 -29.16 1.38
C ILE A 24 0.43 -30.61 1.22
N ASP A 25 1.11 -30.91 0.11
CA ASP A 25 1.61 -32.24 -0.21
C ASP A 25 3.00 -32.50 0.41
N GLN A 26 3.63 -31.48 0.98
CA GLN A 26 4.89 -31.58 1.74
C GLN A 26 4.65 -31.86 3.22
N VAL A 27 3.40 -31.83 3.70
CA VAL A 27 3.07 -32.13 5.10
C VAL A 27 3.14 -33.64 5.34
N ILE A 28 3.94 -34.07 6.31
CA ILE A 28 4.21 -35.49 6.58
C ILE A 28 3.51 -35.92 7.87
N GLY A 29 2.81 -37.07 7.83
CA GLY A 29 2.25 -37.73 9.02
C GLY A 29 1.08 -37.00 9.68
N GLN A 30 0.35 -36.18 8.92
CA GLN A 30 -0.81 -35.40 9.37
C GLN A 30 -1.95 -35.46 8.34
N GLU A 31 -2.29 -36.68 7.90
CA GLU A 31 -3.24 -36.92 6.80
C GLU A 31 -4.63 -36.32 7.11
N HIS A 32 -5.09 -36.48 8.35
CA HIS A 32 -6.37 -35.93 8.80
C HIS A 32 -6.36 -34.39 8.78
N ALA A 33 -5.28 -33.76 9.24
CA ALA A 33 -5.18 -32.30 9.24
C ALA A 33 -5.14 -31.75 7.81
N VAL A 34 -4.41 -32.42 6.91
CA VAL A 34 -4.34 -32.07 5.49
C VAL A 34 -5.74 -32.13 4.84
N GLU A 35 -6.51 -33.19 5.12
CA GLU A 35 -7.87 -33.34 4.59
C GLU A 35 -8.80 -32.22 5.09
N VAL A 36 -8.76 -31.92 6.39
CA VAL A 36 -9.56 -30.85 7.00
C VAL A 36 -9.19 -29.50 6.42
N ILE A 37 -7.90 -29.19 6.28
CA ILE A 37 -7.42 -27.93 5.71
C ILE A 37 -7.88 -27.79 4.25
N ARG A 38 -7.79 -28.85 3.45
CA ARG A 38 -8.25 -28.83 2.05
C ARG A 38 -9.74 -28.52 1.95
N LYS A 39 -10.56 -29.18 2.79
CA LYS A 39 -12.01 -28.92 2.88
C LYS A 39 -12.30 -27.50 3.37
N ALA A 40 -11.59 -27.03 4.38
CA ALA A 40 -11.77 -25.71 4.96
C ALA A 40 -11.38 -24.58 4.00
N ALA A 41 -10.31 -24.75 3.20
CA ALA A 41 -9.89 -23.78 2.20
C ALA A 41 -10.97 -23.58 1.11
N ILE A 42 -11.53 -24.69 0.59
CA ILE A 42 -12.59 -24.66 -0.42
C ILE A 42 -13.87 -24.02 0.14
N GLN A 43 -14.24 -24.36 1.38
CA GLN A 43 -15.47 -23.90 2.02
C GLN A 43 -15.33 -22.57 2.78
N ARG A 44 -14.14 -21.95 2.79
CA ARG A 44 -13.82 -20.73 3.55
C ARG A 44 -14.20 -20.80 5.03
N ARG A 45 -13.88 -21.94 5.67
CA ARG A 45 -14.12 -22.13 7.11
C ARG A 45 -12.89 -21.75 7.91
N HIS A 46 -13.12 -21.18 9.09
CA HIS A 46 -12.07 -20.98 10.08
C HIS A 46 -11.59 -22.34 10.62
N VAL A 47 -10.28 -22.43 10.88
CA VAL A 47 -9.65 -23.63 11.45
C VAL A 47 -8.88 -23.23 12.69
N MET A 48 -9.01 -24.04 13.74
CA MET A 48 -8.20 -23.94 14.95
C MET A 48 -7.26 -25.15 15.00
N MET A 49 -5.96 -24.90 15.00
CA MET A 49 -4.94 -25.95 15.05
C MET A 49 -4.36 -26.06 16.47
N ILE A 50 -4.51 -27.22 17.09
CA ILE A 50 -4.00 -27.51 18.43
C ILE A 50 -2.86 -28.52 18.31
N GLY A 51 -1.74 -28.26 18.97
CA GLY A 51 -0.62 -29.21 19.03
C GLY A 51 0.63 -28.60 19.66
N THR A 52 1.60 -29.45 20.01
CA THR A 52 2.89 -29.06 20.59
C THR A 52 3.68 -28.13 19.65
N PRO A 53 4.54 -27.23 20.17
CA PRO A 53 5.36 -26.37 19.32
C PRO A 53 6.24 -27.21 18.37
N GLY A 54 6.47 -26.73 17.14
CA GLY A 54 7.28 -27.42 16.14
C GLY A 54 6.56 -28.48 15.29
N THR A 55 5.27 -28.72 15.47
CA THR A 55 4.51 -29.75 14.72
C THR A 55 3.95 -29.32 13.36
N GLY A 56 4.45 -28.23 12.76
CA GLY A 56 4.02 -27.84 11.41
C GLY A 56 2.67 -27.08 11.33
N LYS A 57 2.10 -26.58 12.42
CA LYS A 57 0.88 -25.73 12.39
C LYS A 57 0.98 -24.55 11.42
N SER A 58 2.11 -23.82 11.45
CA SER A 58 2.34 -22.70 10.53
C SER A 58 2.49 -23.16 9.07
N MET A 59 2.97 -24.38 8.83
CA MET A 59 3.07 -24.96 7.49
C MET A 59 1.68 -25.30 6.95
N LEU A 60 0.81 -25.89 7.77
CA LEU A 60 -0.60 -26.14 7.42
C LEU A 60 -1.35 -24.83 7.12
N ALA A 61 -1.11 -23.77 7.88
CA ALA A 61 -1.72 -22.46 7.60
C ALA A 61 -1.26 -21.87 6.26
N LYS A 62 0.04 -21.95 5.93
CA LYS A 62 0.55 -21.50 4.63
C LYS A 62 -0.02 -22.32 3.48
N ALA A 63 -0.09 -23.64 3.65
CA ALA A 63 -0.70 -24.54 2.69
C ALA A 63 -2.19 -24.21 2.47
N MET A 64 -2.92 -23.88 3.54
CA MET A 64 -4.31 -23.40 3.43
C MET A 64 -4.41 -22.13 2.61
N ALA A 65 -3.54 -21.14 2.85
CA ALA A 65 -3.54 -19.87 2.14
C ALA A 65 -3.24 -20.05 0.63
N GLU A 66 -2.36 -20.98 0.27
CA GLU A 66 -2.07 -21.33 -1.13
C GLU A 66 -3.27 -21.99 -1.83
N LEU A 67 -4.06 -22.77 -1.09
CA LEU A 67 -5.25 -23.46 -1.60
C LEU A 67 -6.49 -22.57 -1.69
N LEU A 68 -6.47 -21.37 -1.10
CA LEU A 68 -7.59 -20.44 -1.23
C LEU A 68 -7.81 -20.11 -2.72
N PRO A 69 -9.07 -20.08 -3.18
CA PRO A 69 -9.35 -19.70 -4.56
C PRO A 69 -8.78 -18.31 -4.85
N LYS A 70 -8.17 -18.14 -6.03
CA LYS A 70 -7.65 -16.85 -6.48
C LYS A 70 -8.80 -15.88 -6.68
N GLU A 71 -9.09 -15.09 -5.64
CA GLU A 71 -10.02 -13.98 -5.74
C GLU A 71 -9.31 -12.74 -6.29
N GLU A 72 -10.11 -11.77 -6.75
CA GLU A 72 -9.60 -10.42 -6.99
C GLU A 72 -9.18 -9.82 -5.65
N LEU A 73 -7.86 -9.81 -5.42
CA LEU A 73 -7.29 -9.10 -4.28
C LEU A 73 -7.72 -7.63 -4.36
N GLN A 74 -7.95 -7.03 -3.20
CA GLN A 74 -8.37 -5.65 -3.09
C GLN A 74 -7.32 -4.85 -2.32
N ASP A 75 -7.07 -3.62 -2.79
CA ASP A 75 -6.34 -2.61 -2.03
C ASP A 75 -7.34 -1.82 -1.18
N ILE A 76 -6.95 -1.46 0.04
CA ILE A 76 -7.74 -0.65 0.96
C ILE A 76 -7.09 0.73 1.07
N LEU A 77 -7.84 1.80 0.78
CA LEU A 77 -7.42 3.19 0.90
C LEU A 77 -8.16 3.87 2.04
N VAL A 78 -7.46 4.78 2.72
CA VAL A 78 -7.99 5.57 3.83
C VAL A 78 -7.94 7.04 3.42
N TYR A 79 -9.11 7.68 3.36
CA TYR A 79 -9.24 9.07 3.02
C TYR A 79 -9.55 9.90 4.26
N PRO A 80 -9.02 11.13 4.37
CA PRO A 80 -9.43 12.06 5.40
C PRO A 80 -10.88 12.49 5.16
N ASN A 81 -11.61 12.66 6.25
CA ASN A 81 -13.00 13.07 6.22
C ASN A 81 -13.10 14.57 6.57
N GLY A 82 -13.71 15.35 5.68
CA GLY A 82 -13.89 16.79 5.86
C GLY A 82 -14.94 17.16 6.90
N ASP A 83 -15.90 16.27 7.18
CA ASP A 83 -16.98 16.52 8.15
C ASP A 83 -16.53 16.16 9.57
N ASP A 84 -15.82 15.05 9.75
CA ASP A 84 -15.26 14.62 11.03
C ASP A 84 -13.86 13.97 10.86
N PRO A 85 -12.78 14.67 11.26
CA PRO A 85 -11.42 14.15 11.19
C PRO A 85 -11.17 12.84 11.95
N ASN A 86 -11.99 12.51 12.97
CA ASN A 86 -11.83 11.26 13.75
C ASN A 86 -12.46 10.05 13.05
N THR A 87 -13.22 10.27 11.98
CA THR A 87 -13.92 9.22 11.24
C THR A 87 -13.43 9.19 9.78
N PRO A 88 -12.25 8.61 9.50
CA PRO A 88 -11.72 8.53 8.15
C PRO A 88 -12.57 7.62 7.25
N ILE A 89 -12.60 7.93 5.96
CA ILE A 89 -13.39 7.19 4.96
C ILE A 89 -12.55 6.05 4.39
N ILE A 90 -13.07 4.83 4.48
CA ILE A 90 -12.41 3.62 3.95
C ILE A 90 -13.00 3.28 2.59
N SER A 91 -12.16 3.12 1.58
CA SER A 91 -12.57 2.68 0.23
C SER A 91 -11.75 1.47 -0.21
N THR A 92 -12.38 0.51 -0.87
CA THR A 92 -11.70 -0.62 -1.49
C THR A 92 -11.58 -0.42 -3.00
N THR A 93 -10.49 -0.91 -3.60
CA THR A 93 -10.29 -0.95 -5.05
C THR A 93 -9.58 -2.23 -5.44
N ASN A 94 -9.48 -2.54 -6.73
CA ASN A 94 -8.79 -3.74 -7.19
C ASN A 94 -7.28 -3.62 -6.93
N ALA A 95 -6.65 -4.76 -6.60
CA ALA A 95 -5.22 -4.80 -6.29
C ALA A 95 -4.37 -4.15 -7.38
N GLY A 96 -3.44 -3.31 -6.96
CA GLY A 96 -2.55 -2.54 -7.82
C GLY A 96 -3.04 -1.13 -8.12
N ARG A 97 -4.36 -0.90 -8.18
CA ARG A 97 -4.92 0.44 -8.46
C ARG A 97 -4.75 1.42 -7.31
N GLY A 98 -4.61 0.94 -6.07
CA GLY A 98 -4.41 1.82 -4.92
C GLY A 98 -3.15 2.68 -5.07
N LYS A 99 -2.06 2.10 -5.57
CA LYS A 99 -0.80 2.83 -5.81
C LYS A 99 -0.94 3.91 -6.87
N GLU A 100 -1.66 3.64 -7.95
CA GLU A 100 -1.90 4.61 -9.03
C GLU A 100 -2.73 5.80 -8.53
N MET A 101 -3.78 5.52 -7.74
CA MET A 101 -4.63 6.56 -7.17
C MET A 101 -3.86 7.46 -6.20
N VAL A 102 -3.08 6.88 -5.28
CA VAL A 102 -2.23 7.64 -4.35
C VAL A 102 -1.20 8.48 -5.11
N ALA A 103 -0.57 7.91 -6.14
CA ALA A 103 0.41 8.63 -6.96
C ALA A 103 -0.23 9.81 -7.73
N GLY A 104 -1.43 9.61 -8.29
CA GLY A 104 -2.20 10.65 -8.97
C GLY A 104 -2.57 11.81 -8.04
N MET A 105 -3.12 11.50 -6.86
CA MET A 105 -3.49 12.51 -5.85
C MET A 105 -2.27 13.28 -5.35
N LYS A 106 -1.14 12.60 -5.13
CA LYS A 106 0.12 13.25 -4.75
C LYS A 106 0.65 14.19 -5.83
N ALA A 107 0.54 13.78 -7.11
CA ALA A 107 0.96 14.60 -8.24
C ALA A 107 0.07 15.84 -8.40
N GLU A 108 -1.25 15.69 -8.25
CA GLU A 108 -2.21 16.79 -8.30
C GLU A 108 -1.99 17.78 -7.16
N ALA A 109 -1.81 17.30 -5.93
CA ALA A 109 -1.49 18.14 -4.78
C ALA A 109 -0.18 18.93 -5.00
N LYS A 110 0.85 18.28 -5.55
CA LYS A 110 2.13 18.95 -5.88
C LYS A 110 1.95 19.98 -6.99
N LYS A 111 1.18 19.68 -8.03
CA LYS A 111 0.89 20.61 -9.15
C LYS A 111 0.15 21.84 -8.65
N ASN A 112 -0.89 21.68 -7.83
CA ASN A 112 -1.67 22.78 -7.26
C ASN A 112 -0.79 23.67 -6.36
N ALA A 113 0.07 23.08 -5.54
CA ALA A 113 1.05 23.82 -4.75
C ALA A 113 2.05 24.59 -5.63
N GLN A 114 2.54 23.98 -6.71
CA GLN A 114 3.47 24.61 -7.65
C GLN A 114 2.82 25.76 -8.41
N THR A 115 1.63 25.57 -8.98
CA THR A 115 0.89 26.63 -9.72
C THR A 115 0.63 27.83 -8.83
N ARG A 116 0.19 27.62 -7.57
CA ARG A 116 0.01 28.72 -6.61
C ARG A 116 1.33 29.46 -6.36
N ASN A 117 2.43 28.75 -6.13
CA ASN A 117 3.73 29.38 -5.90
C ASN A 117 4.22 30.16 -7.13
N THR A 118 3.98 29.64 -8.34
CA THR A 118 4.30 30.34 -9.60
C THR A 118 3.47 31.61 -9.77
N LEU A 119 2.17 31.59 -9.46
CA LEU A 119 1.32 32.79 -9.53
C LEU A 119 1.78 33.87 -8.55
N VAL A 120 2.11 33.50 -7.31
CA VAL A 120 2.64 34.44 -6.31
C VAL A 120 3.96 35.05 -6.78
N MET A 121 4.84 34.24 -7.37
CA MET A 121 6.11 34.71 -7.93
C MET A 121 5.89 35.73 -9.07
N ILE A 122 4.97 35.46 -10.00
CA ILE A 122 4.63 36.40 -11.09
C ILE A 122 4.09 37.72 -10.52
N LEU A 123 3.22 37.65 -9.50
CA LEU A 123 2.66 38.83 -8.84
C LEU A 123 3.75 39.72 -8.22
N ILE A 124 4.71 39.09 -7.51
CA ILE A 124 5.85 39.78 -6.91
C ILE A 124 6.73 40.43 -7.97
N PHE A 125 7.07 39.71 -9.05
CA PHE A 125 7.86 40.27 -10.15
C PHE A 125 7.14 41.42 -10.86
N GLY A 126 5.81 41.35 -11.01
CA GLY A 126 5.00 42.44 -11.56
C GLY A 126 5.08 43.72 -10.72
N ILE A 127 4.98 43.60 -9.39
CA ILE A 127 5.08 44.74 -8.46
C ILE A 127 6.49 45.33 -8.49
N LEU A 128 7.53 44.48 -8.46
CA LEU A 128 8.91 44.93 -8.52
C LEU A 128 9.23 45.60 -9.87
N GLY A 129 8.73 45.06 -10.99
CA GLY A 129 8.87 45.65 -12.32
C GLY A 129 8.21 47.02 -12.44
N TYR A 130 6.98 47.17 -11.94
CA TYR A 130 6.27 48.46 -11.90
C TYR A 130 7.00 49.50 -11.02
N SER A 131 7.57 49.05 -9.90
CA SER A 131 8.31 49.89 -8.97
C SER A 131 9.62 50.46 -9.55
N ILE A 132 10.27 49.72 -10.46
CA ILE A 132 11.48 50.19 -11.17
C ILE A 132 11.12 51.31 -12.14
N ILE A 133 10.00 51.19 -12.87
CA ILE A 133 9.56 52.19 -13.85
C ILE A 133 9.18 53.51 -13.18
N THR A 134 8.53 53.46 -12.02
CA THR A 134 8.10 54.65 -11.25
C THR A 134 9.20 55.24 -10.38
N GLY A 135 10.38 54.60 -10.29
CA GLY A 135 11.52 55.07 -9.48
C GLY A 135 11.35 54.92 -7.96
N GLN A 136 10.28 54.28 -7.50
CA GLN A 136 9.94 54.12 -6.07
C GLN A 136 10.38 52.75 -5.51
N LEU A 137 11.65 52.39 -5.68
CA LEU A 137 12.18 51.05 -5.39
C LEU A 137 11.88 50.56 -3.95
N LEU A 138 11.98 51.47 -2.97
CA LEU A 138 11.80 51.14 -1.56
C LEU A 138 10.34 50.75 -1.23
N MET A 139 9.36 51.44 -1.84
CA MET A 139 7.94 51.15 -1.65
C MET A 139 7.53 49.84 -2.34
N GLY A 140 8.11 49.53 -3.50
CA GLY A 140 7.87 48.25 -4.20
C GLY A 140 8.37 47.04 -3.42
N ILE A 141 9.55 47.12 -2.81
CA ILE A 141 10.11 46.02 -2.00
C ILE A 141 9.26 45.78 -0.75
N ILE A 142 8.85 46.85 -0.06
CA ILE A 142 7.99 46.75 1.13
C ILE A 142 6.62 46.14 0.76
N GLY A 143 6.01 46.58 -0.35
CA GLY A 143 4.74 46.05 -0.83
C GLY A 143 4.82 44.56 -1.20
N ALA A 144 5.89 44.14 -1.89
CA ALA A 144 6.12 42.74 -2.25
C ALA A 144 6.34 41.85 -1.01
N ALA A 145 7.12 42.32 -0.02
CA ALA A 145 7.34 41.61 1.23
C ALA A 145 6.04 41.47 2.04
N PHE A 146 5.22 42.52 2.09
CA PHE A 146 3.93 42.50 2.79
C PHE A 146 2.94 41.52 2.14
N ILE A 147 2.83 41.52 0.81
CA ILE A 147 1.99 40.58 0.06
C ILE A 147 2.48 39.14 0.23
N TYR A 148 3.79 38.91 0.14
CA TYR A 148 4.37 37.58 0.37
C TYR A 148 4.05 37.07 1.78
N MET A 149 4.21 37.91 2.80
CA MET A 149 3.89 37.57 4.19
C MET A 149 2.39 37.31 4.41
N ALA A 150 1.52 38.14 3.83
CA ALA A 150 0.07 37.96 3.91
C ALA A 150 -0.40 36.65 3.24
N LEU A 151 0.14 36.35 2.05
CA LEU A 151 -0.17 35.12 1.32
C LEU A 151 0.42 33.87 1.98
N GLN A 152 1.55 34.00 2.68
CA GLN A 152 2.15 32.92 3.45
C GLN A 152 1.38 32.63 4.75
N TYR A 153 0.83 33.66 5.39
CA TYR A 153 -0.07 33.51 6.54
C TYR A 153 -1.42 32.89 6.14
N ALA A 154 -1.93 33.25 4.96
CA ALA A 154 -3.10 32.64 4.34
C ALA A 154 -2.79 31.29 3.66
N ARG A 155 -1.68 30.63 3.97
CA ARG A 155 -1.54 29.20 3.64
C ARG A 155 -2.47 28.44 4.58
N PRO A 156 -3.58 27.85 4.09
CA PRO A 156 -4.31 26.93 4.94
C PRO A 156 -3.33 25.85 5.40
N LYS A 157 -3.36 25.50 6.67
CA LYS A 157 -2.78 24.22 7.16
C LYS A 157 -3.63 23.06 6.65
N GLU A 158 -4.03 23.08 5.38
CA GLU A 158 -4.48 21.87 4.72
C GLU A 158 -3.22 21.02 4.60
N GLU A 159 -3.07 20.16 5.61
CA GLU A 159 -2.30 18.93 5.48
C GLU A 159 -2.60 18.39 4.09
N ILE A 160 -1.54 18.08 3.36
CA ILE A 160 -1.64 17.51 2.03
C ILE A 160 -2.40 16.19 2.21
N MET A 161 -3.72 16.26 2.03
CA MET A 161 -4.69 15.20 2.26
C MET A 161 -4.60 14.21 1.11
N VAL A 162 -3.45 13.54 1.05
CA VAL A 162 -3.19 12.41 0.18
C VAL A 162 -3.40 11.17 1.04
N PRO A 163 -4.18 10.20 0.58
CA PRO A 163 -4.38 8.93 1.28
C PRO A 163 -3.08 8.16 1.51
#